data_AF-A0AB72U8U4-F1
#
_entry.id   AF-A0AB72U8U4-F1
#
_cell.length_a   1.000
_cell.length_b   1.000
_cell.length_c   1.000
_cell.angle_alpha   90.00
_cell.angle_beta   90.00
_cell.angle_gamma   90.00
#
_symmetry.space_group_name_H-M   'P 1'
#
loop_
_entity.id
_entity.type
_entity.pdbx_description
1 polymer ?
#
loop_
_entity_poly.entity_id
_entity_poly.type
_entity_poly.pdbx_seq_one_letter_code
_entity_poly.pdbx_strand_id
1 'polypeptide(L)'
;MKPGVTMIRTMTVGILAIGLAACQTVTPSPSAPAPSPVPSQTPLAPANVSDPGSIAFRINPSGNGAYYGWQMQIVKAARNKGFKPFTTEQLSAGQMKEYTLWPDSYQVRVYRLGELKSESWVDVLPGEVTVVYADYGLFSEDVKISREPDPARIDPNIDTTIWRIPISTTYGPETLFTDDGYQAEYTGPKNNGNPVGTGTVEITRNGQPFAEIDNADITGDKITGDIEYADGRVVDGDYLSDSHQIEPGSTTKWPDGTSFTGTYRVFDPLEGELRMADGNVWQGPVRERKPSGQGRLTWWEGGWMELPEGLAFPNQTGEFVCGGETVPAGECYYYGGEKLSGPDELATLIERDRQLAAKAAEAAAQKAATEATQQQVAAQGGCRNASGTFRDNTGNSTLQLDSPGQGSGNFVSYTYGSAQKYRFEIGFTYVTTPDSISVTYGNGTYSDAATGQVLQRMSVPSGTVPCRFDGNLLVMDGVEYRQ
;
A
#
# COMPACT_ATOMS: atom_id res chain seq x y z
N MET A 1 60.78 -31.06 29.89
CA MET A 1 61.01 -32.36 29.21
C MET A 1 60.74 -32.17 27.71
N LYS A 2 61.80 -32.13 26.88
CA LYS A 2 61.78 -32.64 25.49
C LYS A 2 62.14 -34.14 25.56
N PRO A 3 61.91 -35.02 24.56
CA PRO A 3 61.77 -34.79 23.10
C PRO A 3 60.54 -35.55 22.50
N GLY A 4 60.26 -35.62 21.20
CA GLY A 4 61.10 -35.41 20.03
C GLY A 4 60.33 -35.29 18.71
N VAL A 5 61.10 -34.85 17.73
CA VAL A 5 60.79 -34.61 16.33
C VAL A 5 61.06 -35.90 15.55
N THR A 6 60.16 -36.29 14.65
CA THR A 6 60.43 -37.32 13.63
C THR A 6 60.26 -36.70 12.24
N MET A 7 61.39 -36.39 11.60
CA MET A 7 61.49 -36.18 10.15
C MET A 7 61.51 -37.55 9.47
N ILE A 8 60.69 -37.73 8.43
CA ILE A 8 60.85 -38.82 7.47
C ILE A 8 61.50 -38.23 6.21
N ARG A 9 62.77 -38.59 6.02
CA ARG A 9 63.54 -38.48 4.77
C ARG A 9 63.29 -39.75 3.99
N THR A 10 62.89 -39.65 2.72
CA THR A 10 62.94 -40.79 1.79
C THR A 10 63.84 -40.44 0.62
N MET A 11 64.68 -41.41 0.30
CA MET A 11 65.95 -41.34 -0.42
C MET A 11 65.78 -41.14 -1.93
N THR A 12 66.58 -40.23 -2.46
CA THR A 12 66.92 -40.15 -3.88
C THR A 12 67.95 -41.25 -4.19
N VAL A 13 67.58 -42.24 -5.00
CA VAL A 13 68.50 -43.24 -5.53
C VAL A 13 69.19 -42.63 -6.76
N GLY A 14 70.44 -42.21 -6.58
CA GLY A 14 71.34 -41.86 -7.66
C GLY A 14 72.00 -43.11 -8.22
N ILE A 15 71.76 -43.42 -9.49
CA ILE A 15 72.53 -44.42 -10.23
C ILE A 15 73.63 -43.67 -10.99
N LEU A 16 74.86 -43.94 -10.57
CA LEU A 16 76.10 -43.53 -11.21
C LEU A 16 76.36 -44.47 -12.40
N ALA A 17 76.35 -43.95 -13.63
CA ALA A 17 76.87 -44.66 -14.80
C ALA A 17 78.05 -43.87 -15.38
N ILE A 18 79.24 -44.45 -15.22
CA ILE A 18 80.51 -43.93 -15.73
C ILE A 18 80.67 -44.39 -17.18
N GLY A 19 80.90 -43.42 -18.07
CA GLY A 19 81.86 -43.46 -19.16
C GLY A 19 81.64 -44.42 -20.32
N LEU A 20 81.49 -43.86 -21.52
CA LEU A 20 82.33 -44.16 -22.69
C LEU A 20 82.15 -43.04 -23.72
N ALA A 21 83.20 -42.23 -23.86
CA ALA A 21 83.31 -41.25 -24.93
C ALA A 21 83.65 -41.97 -26.23
N ALA A 22 82.75 -41.91 -27.20
CA ALA A 22 83.06 -42.19 -28.60
C ALA A 22 82.72 -40.94 -29.41
N CYS A 23 83.77 -40.30 -29.96
CA CYS A 23 83.62 -39.28 -30.99
C CYS A 23 82.99 -39.94 -32.22
N GLN A 24 81.78 -39.50 -32.57
CA GLN A 24 81.26 -39.67 -33.94
C GLN A 24 80.72 -38.33 -34.40
N THR A 25 81.43 -37.75 -35.37
CA THR A 25 80.96 -36.66 -36.21
C THR A 25 79.79 -37.17 -37.05
N VAL A 26 78.57 -36.74 -36.73
CA VAL A 26 77.39 -36.96 -37.58
C VAL A 26 76.84 -35.60 -37.98
N THR A 27 76.83 -35.39 -39.29
CA THR A 27 76.23 -34.29 -40.03
C THR A 27 74.77 -34.01 -39.62
N PRO A 28 74.31 -32.74 -39.64
CA PRO A 28 72.96 -32.38 -39.21
C PRO A 28 71.91 -32.92 -40.19
N SER A 29 70.98 -33.74 -39.69
CA SER A 29 69.71 -34.04 -40.36
C SER A 29 68.80 -32.80 -40.35
N PRO A 30 67.92 -32.62 -41.36
CA PRO A 30 67.00 -31.51 -41.39
C PRO A 30 66.01 -31.61 -40.22
N SER A 31 65.77 -30.45 -39.64
CA SER A 31 64.94 -30.15 -38.49
C SER A 31 63.61 -30.90 -38.50
N ALA A 32 63.30 -31.59 -37.40
CA ALA A 32 61.91 -31.88 -37.05
C ALA A 32 61.16 -30.53 -36.95
N PRO A 33 59.91 -30.42 -37.45
CA PRO A 33 59.14 -29.20 -37.26
C PRO A 33 58.97 -28.95 -35.76
N ALA A 34 59.21 -27.70 -35.36
CA ALA A 34 58.96 -27.24 -34.00
C ALA A 34 57.52 -27.60 -33.59
N PRO A 35 57.26 -27.96 -32.31
CA PRO A 35 55.90 -28.13 -31.85
C PRO A 35 55.14 -26.83 -32.13
N SER A 36 53.99 -26.94 -32.78
CA SER A 36 53.09 -25.83 -33.03
C SER A 36 52.88 -25.06 -31.72
N PRO A 37 52.89 -23.71 -31.74
CA PRO A 37 52.57 -22.96 -30.54
C PRO A 37 51.17 -23.38 -30.07
N VAL A 38 51.07 -23.79 -28.80
CA VAL A 38 49.80 -23.95 -28.10
C VAL A 38 49.01 -22.65 -28.36
N PRO A 39 47.75 -22.71 -28.85
CA PRO A 39 46.98 -21.50 -29.08
C PRO A 39 46.96 -20.72 -27.78
N SER A 40 47.47 -19.48 -27.84
CA SER A 40 47.47 -18.56 -26.72
C SER A 40 46.04 -18.48 -26.21
N GLN A 41 45.78 -19.04 -25.01
CA GLN A 41 44.52 -18.83 -24.33
C GLN A 41 44.43 -17.34 -24.09
N THR A 42 43.59 -16.66 -24.86
CA THR A 42 43.19 -15.28 -24.53
C THR A 42 42.75 -15.30 -23.07
N PRO A 43 43.34 -14.49 -22.19
CA PRO A 43 42.93 -14.46 -20.79
C PRO A 43 41.43 -14.16 -20.72
N LEU A 44 40.66 -15.02 -20.05
CA LEU A 44 39.24 -14.80 -19.80
C LEU A 44 39.09 -13.44 -19.11
N ALA A 45 38.18 -12.60 -19.60
CA ALA A 45 37.88 -11.33 -18.95
C ALA A 45 37.47 -11.59 -17.49
N PRO A 46 37.98 -10.85 -16.48
CA PRO A 46 37.61 -11.05 -15.08
C PRO A 46 36.11 -10.77 -14.90
N ALA A 47 35.42 -11.60 -14.11
CA ALA A 47 34.02 -11.36 -13.75
C ALA A 47 33.94 -10.24 -12.71
N ASN A 48 32.96 -9.36 -12.85
CA ASN A 48 32.60 -8.41 -11.81
C ASN A 48 31.82 -9.10 -10.70
N VAL A 49 31.92 -8.60 -9.48
CA VAL A 49 31.17 -9.14 -8.33
C VAL A 49 29.65 -9.01 -8.50
N SER A 50 29.20 -8.07 -9.34
CA SER A 50 27.81 -7.84 -9.73
C SER A 50 27.36 -8.64 -10.94
N ASP A 51 28.26 -9.35 -11.63
CA ASP A 51 27.86 -10.20 -12.74
C ASP A 51 27.01 -11.36 -12.19
N PRO A 52 25.87 -11.68 -12.83
CA PRO A 52 25.13 -12.86 -12.46
C PRO A 52 25.97 -14.12 -12.75
N GLY A 53 25.65 -15.20 -12.04
CA GLY A 53 26.04 -16.54 -12.45
C GLY A 53 24.87 -17.25 -13.13
N SER A 54 25.10 -18.48 -13.55
CA SER A 54 24.04 -19.34 -14.06
C SER A 54 24.14 -20.73 -13.48
N ILE A 55 22.99 -21.41 -13.37
CA ILE A 55 22.93 -22.85 -13.10
C ILE A 55 22.27 -23.56 -14.28
N ALA A 56 22.95 -24.56 -14.82
CA ALA A 56 22.45 -25.37 -15.93
C ALA A 56 22.17 -26.79 -15.45
N PHE A 57 21.00 -27.33 -15.79
CA PHE A 57 20.70 -28.75 -15.60
C PHE A 57 20.89 -29.47 -16.93
N ARG A 58 21.82 -30.44 -16.97
CA ARG A 58 22.18 -31.21 -18.18
C ARG A 58 22.06 -32.71 -17.89
N ILE A 59 21.49 -33.44 -18.84
CA ILE A 59 21.45 -34.90 -18.83
C ILE A 59 22.54 -35.40 -19.77
N ASN A 60 23.53 -36.10 -19.23
CA ASN A 60 24.61 -36.68 -20.03
C ASN A 60 24.25 -38.12 -20.46
N PRO A 61 24.10 -38.41 -21.76
CA PRO A 61 23.82 -39.76 -22.22
C PRO A 61 25.10 -40.61 -22.22
N SER A 62 25.44 -41.23 -21.10
CA SER A 62 26.65 -42.05 -20.94
C SER A 62 26.43 -43.56 -21.13
N GLY A 63 25.21 -44.01 -21.49
CA GLY A 63 24.87 -45.44 -21.57
C GLY A 63 23.73 -45.80 -22.56
N ASN A 64 23.13 -46.98 -22.38
CA ASN A 64 21.90 -47.38 -23.08
C ASN A 64 20.75 -47.42 -22.05
N GLY A 65 19.67 -46.65 -22.25
CA GLY A 65 18.53 -46.63 -21.32
C GLY A 65 17.53 -45.51 -21.58
N ALA A 66 16.53 -45.41 -20.69
CA ALA A 66 15.48 -44.39 -20.79
C ALA A 66 15.81 -43.13 -19.97
N TYR A 67 15.96 -42.01 -20.67
CA TYR A 67 16.49 -40.74 -20.17
C TYR A 67 15.44 -39.74 -19.67
N TYR A 68 14.20 -40.17 -19.50
CA TYR A 68 13.09 -39.29 -19.14
C TYR A 68 12.89 -39.20 -17.62
N GLY A 69 12.17 -38.15 -17.20
CA GLY A 69 11.70 -38.01 -15.83
C GLY A 69 12.68 -37.37 -14.85
N TRP A 70 13.78 -36.81 -15.34
CA TRP A 70 14.73 -36.05 -14.53
C TRP A 70 14.24 -34.63 -14.29
N GLN A 71 14.30 -34.17 -13.04
CA GLN A 71 13.95 -32.82 -12.65
C GLN A 71 14.96 -32.28 -11.66
N MET A 72 15.25 -31.00 -11.76
CA MET A 72 16.01 -30.27 -10.75
C MET A 72 15.07 -29.31 -10.04
N GLN A 73 15.16 -29.26 -8.73
CA GLN A 73 14.48 -28.29 -7.88
C GLN A 73 15.51 -27.46 -7.14
N ILE A 74 15.36 -26.15 -7.16
CA ILE A 74 16.15 -25.24 -6.33
C ILE A 74 15.22 -24.69 -5.27
N VAL A 75 15.45 -25.08 -4.01
CA VAL A 75 14.48 -24.87 -2.93
C VAL A 75 14.71 -23.58 -2.16
N LYS A 76 15.96 -23.12 -2.04
CA LYS A 76 16.31 -21.84 -1.41
C LYS A 76 17.73 -21.40 -1.74
N ALA A 77 17.97 -20.10 -1.64
CA ALA A 77 19.29 -19.49 -1.55
C ALA A 77 19.76 -19.47 -0.08
N ALA A 78 21.07 -19.47 0.15
CA ALA A 78 21.64 -19.46 1.50
C ALA A 78 21.54 -18.08 2.16
N ARG A 79 21.75 -17.01 1.38
CA ARG A 79 21.88 -15.63 1.88
C ARG A 79 21.06 -14.62 1.08
N ASN A 80 20.99 -14.76 -0.24
CA ASN A 80 20.27 -13.82 -1.10
C ASN A 80 18.76 -13.87 -0.81
N LYS A 81 18.19 -12.76 -0.32
CA LYS A 81 16.74 -12.62 -0.16
C LYS A 81 16.05 -12.35 -1.50
N GLY A 82 14.75 -12.60 -1.54
CA GLY A 82 13.92 -12.44 -2.74
C GLY A 82 14.01 -13.61 -3.74
N PHE A 83 14.79 -14.65 -3.44
CA PHE A 83 14.85 -15.86 -4.27
C PHE A 83 13.49 -16.57 -4.32
N LYS A 84 13.04 -16.90 -5.54
CA LYS A 84 11.82 -17.64 -5.84
C LYS A 84 12.18 -19.09 -6.12
N PRO A 85 11.84 -20.05 -5.23
CA PRO A 85 12.08 -21.47 -5.46
C PRO A 85 11.39 -21.95 -6.73
N PHE A 86 12.04 -22.84 -7.47
CA PHE A 86 11.50 -23.37 -8.72
C PHE A 86 11.88 -24.82 -8.95
N THR A 87 11.11 -25.48 -9.80
CA THR A 87 11.36 -26.84 -10.27
C THR A 87 11.40 -26.82 -11.79
N THR A 88 12.40 -27.45 -12.38
CA THR A 88 12.46 -27.61 -13.84
C THR A 88 11.35 -28.54 -14.32
N GLU A 89 10.94 -28.35 -15.57
CA GLU A 89 10.21 -29.40 -16.29
C GLU A 89 11.04 -30.70 -16.34
N GLN A 90 10.38 -31.81 -16.65
CA GLN A 90 11.07 -33.07 -16.88
C GLN A 90 11.92 -32.97 -18.15
N LEU A 91 13.22 -33.16 -17.99
CA LEU A 91 14.16 -33.17 -19.10
C LEU A 91 14.39 -34.60 -19.63
N SER A 92 14.69 -34.68 -20.92
CA SER A 92 15.15 -35.86 -21.66
C SER A 92 16.61 -35.69 -22.08
N ALA A 93 17.27 -36.78 -22.49
CA ALA A 93 18.67 -36.74 -22.93
C ALA A 93 18.92 -35.66 -24.00
N GLY A 94 20.05 -34.94 -23.84
CA GLY A 94 20.44 -33.86 -24.73
C GLY A 94 19.71 -32.54 -24.51
N GLN A 95 18.69 -32.49 -23.63
CA GLN A 95 18.08 -31.23 -23.22
C GLN A 95 18.90 -30.54 -22.14
N MET A 96 18.85 -29.21 -22.17
CA MET A 96 19.46 -28.33 -21.18
C MET A 96 18.48 -27.21 -20.83
N LYS A 97 18.46 -26.84 -19.56
CA LYS A 97 17.87 -25.58 -19.10
C LYS A 97 18.87 -24.85 -18.25
N GLU A 98 19.02 -23.55 -18.51
CA GLU A 98 19.96 -22.68 -17.82
C GLU A 98 19.20 -21.52 -17.20
N TYR A 99 19.44 -21.28 -15.91
CA TYR A 99 18.76 -20.25 -15.12
C TYR A 99 19.79 -19.25 -14.64
N THR A 100 19.51 -17.97 -14.88
CA THR A 100 20.33 -16.87 -14.37
C THR A 100 20.02 -16.67 -12.90
N LEU A 101 21.07 -16.57 -12.08
CA LEU A 101 20.97 -16.45 -10.63
C LEU A 101 22.00 -15.46 -10.10
N TRP A 102 21.67 -14.79 -9.00
CA TRP A 102 22.65 -13.98 -8.28
C TRP A 102 23.67 -14.89 -7.58
N PRO A 103 24.97 -14.55 -7.56
CA PRO A 103 25.97 -15.33 -6.84
C PRO A 103 25.58 -15.63 -5.39
N ASP A 104 25.49 -16.92 -5.06
CA ASP A 104 25.21 -17.46 -3.72
C ASP A 104 25.41 -18.99 -3.71
N SER A 105 25.19 -19.62 -2.56
CA SER A 105 24.98 -21.06 -2.44
C SER A 105 23.49 -21.40 -2.47
N TYR A 106 23.11 -22.40 -3.27
CA TYR A 106 21.72 -22.80 -3.47
C TYR A 106 21.49 -24.25 -3.08
N GLN A 107 20.39 -24.54 -2.38
CA GLN A 107 20.01 -25.92 -2.07
C GLN A 107 19.33 -26.53 -3.30
N VAL A 108 20.04 -27.45 -3.95
CA VAL A 108 19.61 -28.13 -5.17
C VAL A 108 19.21 -29.56 -4.84
N ARG A 109 18.04 -29.96 -5.33
CA ARG A 109 17.53 -31.33 -5.27
C ARG A 109 17.34 -31.85 -6.68
N VAL A 110 17.80 -33.06 -6.94
CA VAL A 110 17.63 -33.73 -8.22
C VAL A 110 16.74 -34.95 -8.03
N TYR A 111 15.69 -35.02 -8.83
CA TYR A 111 14.70 -36.09 -8.81
C TYR A 111 14.72 -36.86 -10.12
N ARG A 112 14.38 -38.15 -10.05
CA ARG A 112 14.07 -38.97 -11.20
C ARG A 112 12.76 -39.72 -10.95
N LEU A 113 11.76 -39.53 -11.82
CA LEU A 113 10.44 -40.15 -11.68
C LEU A 113 9.82 -39.95 -10.28
N GLY A 114 10.09 -38.79 -9.66
CA GLY A 114 9.61 -38.43 -8.33
C GLY A 114 10.49 -38.91 -7.16
N GLU A 115 11.51 -39.74 -7.40
CA GLU A 115 12.44 -40.20 -6.37
C GLU A 115 13.62 -39.22 -6.23
N LEU A 116 13.93 -38.80 -4.99
CA LEU A 116 15.08 -37.93 -4.71
C LEU A 116 16.39 -38.70 -4.91
N LYS A 117 17.24 -38.21 -5.81
CA LYS A 117 18.55 -38.81 -6.13
C LYS A 117 19.72 -38.08 -5.50
N SER A 118 19.62 -36.76 -5.37
CA SER A 118 20.66 -35.94 -4.73
C SER A 118 20.05 -34.71 -4.09
N GLU A 119 20.63 -34.30 -2.96
CA GLU A 119 20.36 -33.03 -2.30
C GLU A 119 21.70 -32.45 -1.81
N SER A 120 22.07 -31.28 -2.31
CA SER A 120 23.33 -30.64 -1.96
C SER A 120 23.26 -29.12 -2.08
N TRP A 121 24.18 -28.43 -1.42
CA TRP A 121 24.41 -27.02 -1.63
C TRP A 121 25.34 -26.83 -2.82
N VAL A 122 24.94 -25.96 -3.75
CA VAL A 122 25.62 -25.73 -5.02
C VAL A 122 25.94 -24.24 -5.13
N ASP A 123 27.22 -23.92 -5.27
CA ASP A 123 27.66 -22.54 -5.42
C ASP A 123 27.48 -22.07 -6.86
N VAL A 124 26.89 -20.89 -7.01
CA VAL A 124 26.82 -20.14 -8.26
C VAL A 124 27.73 -18.92 -8.09
N LEU A 125 28.70 -18.78 -8.99
CA LEU A 125 29.71 -17.73 -8.94
C LEU A 125 29.50 -16.68 -10.03
N PRO A 126 29.98 -15.43 -9.83
CA PRO A 126 29.84 -14.38 -10.82
C PRO A 126 30.48 -14.76 -12.16
N GLY A 127 29.73 -14.62 -13.26
CA GLY A 127 30.20 -14.92 -14.60
C GLY A 127 30.60 -16.38 -14.85
N GLU A 128 30.10 -17.32 -14.04
CA GLU A 128 30.29 -18.76 -14.25
C GLU A 128 28.95 -19.48 -14.46
N VAL A 129 29.01 -20.59 -15.19
CA VAL A 129 27.90 -21.52 -15.33
C VAL A 129 28.20 -22.75 -14.46
N THR A 130 27.44 -22.91 -13.39
CA THR A 130 27.46 -24.13 -12.58
C THR A 130 26.56 -25.17 -13.23
N VAL A 131 27.14 -26.27 -13.69
CA VAL A 131 26.41 -27.32 -14.41
C VAL A 131 26.16 -28.49 -13.48
N VAL A 132 24.88 -28.82 -13.26
CA VAL A 132 24.43 -30.02 -12.58
C VAL A 132 24.18 -31.09 -13.63
N TYR A 133 25.08 -32.07 -13.67
CA TYR A 133 25.01 -33.24 -14.55
C TYR A 133 24.28 -34.36 -13.84
N ALA A 134 23.21 -34.87 -14.45
CA ALA A 134 22.69 -36.20 -14.15
C ALA A 134 23.40 -37.21 -15.07
N ASP A 135 24.33 -37.99 -14.52
CA ASP A 135 25.05 -39.05 -15.21
C ASP A 135 24.32 -40.39 -14.95
N TYR A 136 23.92 -41.06 -16.03
CA TYR A 136 23.11 -42.28 -15.95
C TYR A 136 23.75 -43.40 -16.77
N GLY A 137 24.28 -44.40 -16.04
CA GLY A 137 24.83 -45.62 -16.62
C GLY A 137 24.05 -46.87 -16.20
N LEU A 138 24.36 -48.01 -16.84
CA LEU A 138 23.73 -49.32 -16.57
C LEU A 138 23.91 -49.80 -15.11
N PHE A 139 24.90 -49.27 -14.38
CA PHE A 139 25.29 -49.72 -13.04
C PHE A 139 25.38 -48.62 -11.97
N SER A 140 25.20 -47.34 -12.33
CA SER A 140 25.24 -46.22 -11.38
C SER A 140 24.47 -45.01 -11.89
N GLU A 141 23.70 -44.39 -11.00
CA GLU A 141 23.16 -43.04 -11.17
C GLU A 141 24.02 -42.10 -10.32
N ASP A 142 24.58 -41.04 -10.91
CA ASP A 142 25.39 -40.07 -10.19
C ASP A 142 24.99 -38.65 -10.58
N VAL A 143 25.04 -37.73 -9.62
CA VAL A 143 24.81 -36.31 -9.86
C VAL A 143 26.12 -35.57 -9.65
N LYS A 144 26.71 -35.09 -10.74
CA LYS A 144 27.99 -34.38 -10.73
C LYS A 144 27.77 -32.89 -10.89
N ILE A 145 28.60 -32.09 -10.22
CA ILE A 145 28.59 -30.65 -10.35
C ILE A 145 29.90 -30.23 -11.00
N SER A 146 29.81 -29.49 -12.10
CA SER A 146 30.95 -28.87 -12.75
C SER A 146 30.76 -27.36 -12.80
N ARG A 147 31.86 -26.63 -13.02
CA ARG A 147 31.83 -25.19 -13.29
C ARG A 147 32.52 -24.93 -14.61
N GLU A 148 31.87 -24.14 -15.44
CA GLU A 148 32.33 -23.77 -16.77
C GLU A 148 32.32 -22.23 -16.84
N PRO A 149 33.30 -21.59 -17.51
CA PRO A 149 33.23 -20.16 -17.76
C PRO A 149 32.00 -19.86 -18.62
N ASP A 150 31.36 -18.71 -18.35
CA ASP A 150 30.24 -18.25 -19.17
C ASP A 150 30.65 -18.13 -20.65
N PRO A 151 29.92 -18.75 -21.61
CA PRO A 151 30.21 -18.60 -23.04
C PRO A 151 30.38 -17.15 -23.50
N ALA A 152 29.61 -16.21 -22.93
CA ALA A 152 29.73 -14.78 -23.25
C ALA A 152 31.08 -14.17 -22.82
N ARG A 153 31.74 -14.76 -21.81
CA ARG A 153 33.09 -14.36 -21.37
C ARG A 153 34.20 -14.97 -22.24
N ILE A 154 33.90 -16.04 -22.97
CA ILE A 154 34.81 -16.66 -23.93
C ILE A 154 34.74 -15.91 -25.26
N ASP A 155 33.52 -15.67 -25.76
CA ASP A 155 33.25 -14.90 -26.97
C ASP A 155 32.07 -13.94 -26.74
N PRO A 156 32.32 -12.62 -26.67
CA PRO A 156 31.29 -11.62 -26.39
C PRO A 156 30.24 -11.49 -27.51
N ASN A 157 30.45 -12.10 -28.68
CA ASN A 157 29.44 -12.14 -29.74
C ASN A 157 28.37 -13.23 -29.49
N ILE A 158 28.56 -14.10 -28.50
CA ILE A 158 27.59 -15.12 -28.12
C ILE A 158 26.50 -14.48 -27.25
N ASP A 159 25.30 -14.30 -27.82
CA ASP A 159 24.14 -13.84 -27.06
C ASP A 159 23.51 -15.00 -26.26
N THR A 160 23.94 -15.10 -25.01
CA THR A 160 23.46 -16.10 -24.05
C THR A 160 22.03 -15.87 -23.55
N THR A 161 21.46 -14.68 -23.76
CA THR A 161 20.14 -14.35 -23.24
C THR A 161 19.01 -15.13 -23.93
N ILE A 162 19.27 -15.63 -25.15
CA ILE A 162 18.30 -16.32 -25.99
C ILE A 162 17.83 -17.65 -25.37
N TRP A 163 18.68 -18.34 -24.60
CA TRP A 163 18.36 -19.65 -24.02
C TRP A 163 18.30 -19.66 -22.49
N ARG A 164 18.73 -18.56 -21.86
CA ARG A 164 18.75 -18.43 -20.40
C ARG A 164 17.39 -17.96 -19.90
N ILE A 165 16.95 -18.60 -18.83
CA ILE A 165 15.81 -18.14 -18.06
C ILE A 165 16.27 -16.92 -17.25
N PRO A 166 15.62 -15.75 -17.40
CA PRO A 166 16.15 -14.49 -16.86
C PRO A 166 15.94 -14.39 -15.36
N ILE A 167 16.77 -13.57 -14.73
CA ILE A 167 16.82 -13.44 -13.26
C ILE A 167 15.51 -12.94 -12.65
N SER A 168 14.69 -12.19 -13.40
CA SER A 168 13.37 -11.74 -12.97
C SER A 168 12.39 -12.87 -12.65
N THR A 169 12.62 -14.07 -13.20
CA THR A 169 11.83 -15.27 -12.88
C THR A 169 12.28 -15.95 -11.59
N THR A 170 13.56 -15.82 -11.23
CA THR A 170 14.18 -16.49 -10.08
C THR A 170 14.32 -15.57 -8.87
N TYR A 171 14.15 -14.25 -9.06
CA TYR A 171 14.20 -13.25 -8.00
C TYR A 171 13.01 -12.29 -8.05
N GLY A 172 12.54 -11.88 -6.88
CA GLY A 172 11.70 -10.70 -6.67
C GLY A 172 12.48 -9.59 -5.95
N PRO A 173 11.84 -8.43 -5.75
CA PRO A 173 12.41 -7.36 -4.96
C PRO A 173 12.74 -7.82 -3.53
N GLU A 174 13.76 -7.21 -2.92
CA GLU A 174 14.06 -7.34 -1.50
C GLU A 174 13.66 -6.08 -0.75
N THR A 175 12.85 -6.24 0.30
CA THR A 175 12.58 -5.16 1.25
C THR A 175 13.87 -4.80 1.99
N LEU A 176 14.34 -3.57 1.78
CA LEU A 176 15.49 -3.00 2.49
C LEU A 176 15.07 -2.55 3.89
N PHE A 177 13.98 -1.80 3.99
CA PHE A 177 13.42 -1.34 5.26
C PHE A 177 11.91 -1.12 5.18
N THR A 178 11.29 -1.03 6.36
CA THR A 178 9.90 -0.59 6.52
C THR A 178 9.82 0.26 7.79
N ASP A 179 9.51 1.55 7.65
CA ASP A 179 9.54 2.51 8.77
C ASP A 179 8.58 3.70 8.52
N ASP A 180 7.86 4.17 9.54
CA ASP A 180 6.87 5.27 9.48
C ASP A 180 5.90 5.22 8.28
N GLY A 181 5.49 4.00 7.88
CA GLY A 181 4.62 3.76 6.72
C GLY A 181 5.34 3.75 5.36
N TYR A 182 6.65 3.99 5.33
CA TYR A 182 7.49 3.83 4.15
C TYR A 182 7.96 2.38 3.99
N GLN A 183 8.06 1.92 2.75
CA GLN A 183 8.64 0.63 2.38
C GLN A 183 9.55 0.83 1.17
N ALA A 184 10.81 0.42 1.29
CA ALA A 184 11.78 0.46 0.20
C ALA A 184 12.13 -0.94 -0.27
N GLU A 185 12.09 -1.15 -1.58
CA GLU A 185 12.31 -2.42 -2.25
C GLU A 185 13.43 -2.31 -3.29
N TYR A 186 14.46 -3.13 -3.13
CA TYR A 186 15.60 -3.18 -4.03
C TYR A 186 15.46 -4.31 -5.06
N THR A 187 15.64 -3.95 -6.33
CA THR A 187 15.80 -4.88 -7.44
C THR A 187 17.15 -4.63 -8.11
N GLY A 188 18.07 -5.58 -7.99
CA GLY A 188 19.39 -5.44 -8.61
C GLY A 188 20.35 -6.56 -8.22
N PRO A 189 21.63 -6.44 -8.61
CA PRO A 189 22.63 -7.46 -8.38
C PRO A 189 22.92 -7.68 -6.90
N LYS A 190 23.17 -8.95 -6.57
CA LYS A 190 23.46 -9.42 -5.22
C LYS A 190 24.57 -10.45 -5.24
N ASN A 191 25.38 -10.44 -4.19
CA ASN A 191 26.43 -11.43 -4.00
C ASN A 191 26.46 -11.83 -2.53
N ASN A 192 26.12 -13.08 -2.24
CA ASN A 192 26.14 -13.65 -0.90
C ASN A 192 25.34 -12.85 0.13
N GLY A 193 24.15 -12.39 -0.25
CA GLY A 193 23.23 -11.64 0.60
C GLY A 193 23.41 -10.13 0.57
N ASN A 194 24.48 -9.63 -0.04
CA ASN A 194 24.76 -8.19 -0.10
C ASN A 194 24.41 -7.64 -1.50
N PRO A 195 23.70 -6.52 -1.60
CA PRO A 195 23.65 -5.74 -2.82
C PRO A 195 25.05 -5.41 -3.33
N VAL A 196 25.26 -5.51 -4.63
CA VAL A 196 26.54 -5.16 -5.29
C VAL A 196 26.25 -4.50 -6.63
N GLY A 197 27.09 -3.54 -7.04
CA GLY A 197 26.83 -2.76 -8.24
C GLY A 197 25.55 -1.93 -8.12
N THR A 198 24.96 -1.58 -9.27
CA THR A 198 23.79 -0.69 -9.32
C THR A 198 22.50 -1.46 -9.58
N GLY A 199 21.41 -1.05 -8.93
CA GLY A 199 20.05 -1.54 -9.18
C GLY A 199 19.02 -0.41 -9.17
N THR A 200 17.78 -0.76 -8.83
CA THR A 200 16.69 0.21 -8.62
C THR A 200 16.11 0.01 -7.23
N VAL A 201 15.83 1.11 -6.53
CA VAL A 201 15.10 1.09 -5.25
C VAL A 201 13.76 1.80 -5.43
N GLU A 202 12.67 1.05 -5.32
CA GLU A 202 11.32 1.60 -5.31
C GLU A 202 10.90 1.91 -3.87
N ILE A 203 10.40 3.11 -3.61
CA ILE A 203 9.96 3.56 -2.28
C ILE A 203 8.48 3.90 -2.35
N THR A 204 7.70 3.26 -1.48
CA THR A 204 6.27 3.54 -1.30
C THR A 204 5.99 4.10 0.08
N ARG A 205 4.95 4.92 0.21
CA ARG A 205 4.38 5.40 1.48
C ARG A 205 2.94 4.94 1.59
N ASN A 206 2.63 4.12 2.59
CA ASN A 206 1.32 3.51 2.78
C ASN A 206 0.79 2.81 1.51
N GLY A 207 1.69 2.15 0.77
CA GLY A 207 1.37 1.45 -0.48
C GLY A 207 1.15 2.34 -1.71
N GLN A 208 1.45 3.65 -1.64
CA GLN A 208 1.44 4.56 -2.78
C GLN A 208 2.88 4.89 -3.21
N PRO A 209 3.19 5.02 -4.52
CA PRO A 209 4.52 5.45 -4.98
C PRO A 209 4.94 6.77 -4.32
N PHE A 210 6.17 6.82 -3.82
CA PHE A 210 6.72 7.98 -3.13
C PHE A 210 8.01 8.48 -3.78
N ALA A 211 8.95 7.58 -4.03
CA ALA A 211 10.19 7.88 -4.74
C ALA A 211 10.75 6.63 -5.43
N GLU A 212 11.61 6.83 -6.41
CA GLU A 212 12.39 5.80 -7.08
C GLU A 212 13.86 6.25 -7.10
N ILE A 213 14.78 5.34 -6.82
CA ILE A 213 16.22 5.58 -6.94
C ILE A 213 16.74 4.71 -8.07
N ASP A 214 17.03 5.32 -9.20
CA ASP A 214 17.68 4.69 -10.35
C ASP A 214 19.19 4.64 -10.16
N ASN A 215 19.83 3.64 -10.79
CA ASN A 215 21.27 3.38 -10.66
C ASN A 215 21.72 3.29 -9.19
N ALA A 216 20.86 2.76 -8.33
CA ALA A 216 21.05 2.73 -6.89
C ALA A 216 22.29 1.90 -6.50
N ASP A 217 23.28 2.54 -5.89
CA ASP A 217 24.42 1.90 -5.25
C ASP A 217 24.19 1.88 -3.74
N ILE A 218 24.16 0.67 -3.19
CA ILE A 218 23.98 0.41 -1.76
C ILE A 218 25.34 -0.03 -1.21
N THR A 219 26.08 0.93 -0.68
CA THR A 219 27.43 0.71 -0.14
C THR A 219 27.47 1.13 1.32
N GLY A 220 27.79 0.17 2.20
CA GLY A 220 27.84 0.41 3.65
C GLY A 220 26.45 0.78 4.18
N ASP A 221 26.37 1.95 4.80
CA ASP A 221 25.15 2.53 5.37
C ASP A 221 24.47 3.55 4.45
N LYS A 222 24.87 3.63 3.17
CA LYS A 222 24.37 4.63 2.22
C LYS A 222 23.68 4.01 1.02
N ILE A 223 22.61 4.65 0.59
CA ILE A 223 21.95 4.42 -0.70
C ILE A 223 22.10 5.72 -1.51
N THR A 224 22.76 5.60 -2.65
CA THR A 224 23.01 6.72 -3.58
C THR A 224 22.47 6.36 -4.96
N GLY A 225 22.17 7.36 -5.79
CA GLY A 225 21.65 7.16 -7.15
C GLY A 225 20.87 8.36 -7.65
N ASP A 226 20.20 8.19 -8.79
CA ASP A 226 19.34 9.20 -9.38
C ASP A 226 17.95 9.10 -8.75
N ILE A 227 17.62 10.00 -7.82
CA ILE A 227 16.35 9.93 -7.06
C ILE A 227 15.25 10.76 -7.74
N GLU A 228 14.14 10.11 -8.09
CA GLU A 228 12.91 10.75 -8.55
C GLU A 228 11.82 10.66 -7.47
N TYR A 229 11.39 11.80 -6.93
CA TYR A 229 10.28 11.85 -5.97
C TYR A 229 8.95 12.12 -6.68
N ALA A 230 7.89 11.43 -6.27
CA ALA A 230 6.55 11.56 -6.86
C ALA A 230 5.94 12.96 -6.69
N ASP A 231 6.37 13.73 -5.68
CA ASP A 231 5.97 15.12 -5.46
C ASP A 231 6.86 16.15 -6.18
N GLY A 232 7.81 15.67 -6.99
CA GLY A 232 8.73 16.50 -7.77
C GLY A 232 9.77 17.24 -6.95
N ARG A 233 9.94 16.92 -5.65
CA ARG A 233 11.01 17.51 -4.84
C ARG A 233 12.38 17.04 -5.35
N VAL A 234 13.40 17.85 -5.11
CA VAL A 234 14.81 17.49 -5.28
C VAL A 234 15.48 17.54 -3.90
N VAL A 235 16.24 16.50 -3.57
CA VAL A 235 17.00 16.41 -2.32
C VAL A 235 18.48 16.35 -2.66
N ASP A 236 19.24 17.28 -2.10
CA ASP A 236 20.71 17.29 -2.15
C ASP A 236 21.23 16.62 -0.87
N GLY A 237 21.33 15.29 -0.89
CA GLY A 237 21.69 14.45 0.25
C GLY A 237 21.50 12.95 -0.01
N ASP A 238 22.33 12.13 0.63
CA ASP A 238 22.25 10.67 0.56
C ASP A 238 21.16 10.12 1.51
N TYR A 239 20.63 8.94 1.19
CA TYR A 239 19.80 8.20 2.12
C TYR A 239 20.67 7.26 2.98
N LEU A 240 20.54 7.36 4.30
CA LEU A 240 21.29 6.55 5.26
C LEU A 240 20.45 5.32 5.66
N SER A 241 20.88 4.13 5.27
CA SER A 241 20.17 2.88 5.55
C SER A 241 20.20 2.49 7.02
N ASP A 242 21.24 2.83 7.78
CA ASP A 242 21.32 2.45 9.21
C ASP A 242 20.38 3.26 10.10
N SER A 243 20.16 4.52 9.76
CA SER A 243 19.27 5.43 10.49
C SER A 243 17.91 5.63 9.81
N HIS A 244 17.70 4.94 8.69
CA HIS A 244 16.51 5.06 7.83
C HIS A 244 16.08 6.51 7.59
N GLN A 245 17.00 7.39 7.21
CA GLN A 245 16.69 8.80 6.98
C GLN A 245 17.63 9.46 5.98
N ILE A 246 17.19 10.57 5.39
CA ILE A 246 18.07 11.47 4.64
C ILE A 246 19.16 12.01 5.57
N GLU A 247 20.39 12.13 5.06
CA GLU A 247 21.53 12.67 5.79
C GLU A 247 21.21 14.04 6.45
N PRO A 248 21.46 14.23 7.76
CA PRO A 248 21.23 15.51 8.43
C PRO A 248 22.00 16.66 7.78
N GLY A 249 21.34 17.81 7.61
CA GLY A 249 21.91 18.98 6.95
C GLY A 249 21.69 19.01 5.44
N SER A 250 21.11 17.95 4.85
CA SER A 250 20.68 17.93 3.46
C SER A 250 19.64 19.01 3.17
N THR A 251 19.54 19.39 1.90
CA THR A 251 18.58 20.41 1.44
C THR A 251 17.54 19.81 0.50
N THR A 252 16.26 20.03 0.80
CA THR A 252 15.13 19.68 -0.06
C THR A 252 14.57 20.94 -0.72
N LYS A 253 14.29 20.89 -2.02
CA LYS A 253 13.62 21.95 -2.79
C LYS A 253 12.37 21.40 -3.43
N TRP A 254 11.24 22.10 -3.29
CA TRP A 254 9.97 21.74 -3.92
C TRP A 254 9.70 22.58 -5.17
N PRO A 255 8.88 22.09 -6.11
CA PRO A 255 8.51 22.84 -7.32
C PRO A 255 7.82 24.19 -7.06
N ASP A 256 7.19 24.34 -5.89
CA ASP A 256 6.54 25.59 -5.48
C ASP A 256 7.53 26.69 -5.03
N GLY A 257 8.84 26.40 -5.00
CA GLY A 257 9.89 27.32 -4.59
C GLY A 257 10.23 27.26 -3.10
N THR A 258 9.49 26.50 -2.30
CA THR A 258 9.82 26.23 -0.90
C THR A 258 11.10 25.39 -0.84
N SER A 259 11.94 25.64 0.17
CA SER A 259 13.09 24.79 0.45
C SER A 259 13.28 24.55 1.94
N PHE A 260 13.84 23.40 2.30
CA PHE A 260 14.13 23.03 3.68
C PHE A 260 15.56 22.54 3.80
N THR A 261 16.25 22.94 4.87
CA THR A 261 17.58 22.43 5.23
C THR A 261 17.57 22.05 6.70
N GLY A 262 17.90 20.81 7.03
CA GLY A 262 17.85 20.35 8.42
C GLY A 262 17.87 18.84 8.59
N THR A 263 17.15 18.38 9.60
CA THR A 263 17.00 16.96 9.92
C THR A 263 15.69 16.42 9.37
N TYR A 264 15.66 15.11 9.15
CA TYR A 264 14.53 14.39 8.55
C TYR A 264 14.09 13.25 9.45
N ARG A 265 12.81 12.88 9.37
CA ARG A 265 12.30 11.58 9.82
C ARG A 265 11.96 10.79 8.57
N VAL A 266 12.76 9.76 8.29
CA VAL A 266 12.75 9.06 7.00
C VAL A 266 12.96 10.02 5.82
N PHE A 267 11.88 10.43 5.16
CA PHE A 267 11.90 11.40 4.06
C PHE A 267 11.18 12.71 4.38
N ASP A 268 10.55 12.83 5.55
CA ASP A 268 9.80 14.01 5.94
C ASP A 268 10.69 14.99 6.72
N PRO A 269 10.70 16.29 6.39
CA PRO A 269 11.36 17.32 7.20
C PRO A 269 10.91 17.27 8.66
N LEU A 270 11.87 17.35 9.59
CA LEU A 270 11.61 17.26 11.03
C LEU A 270 11.92 18.58 11.75
N GLU A 271 13.16 19.06 11.65
CA GLU A 271 13.61 20.28 12.32
C GLU A 271 14.74 20.94 11.54
N GLY A 272 14.62 22.26 11.31
CA GLY A 272 15.61 23.00 10.53
C GLY A 272 15.10 24.35 10.03
N GLU A 273 15.72 24.83 8.96
CA GLU A 273 15.33 26.05 8.26
C GLU A 273 14.38 25.72 7.10
N LEU A 274 13.14 26.23 7.15
CA LEU A 274 12.16 26.17 6.07
C LEU A 274 12.05 27.56 5.44
N ARG A 275 12.51 27.71 4.19
CA ARG A 275 12.29 28.90 3.36
C ARG A 275 11.02 28.73 2.55
N MET A 276 10.08 29.63 2.72
CA MET A 276 8.81 29.65 2.02
C MET A 276 8.95 30.39 0.68
N ALA A 277 8.03 30.11 -0.25
CA ALA A 277 8.03 30.69 -1.59
C ALA A 277 7.91 32.23 -1.60
N ASP A 278 7.33 32.81 -0.55
CA ASP A 278 7.21 34.27 -0.35
C ASP A 278 8.49 34.93 0.19
N GLY A 279 9.54 34.15 0.44
CA GLY A 279 10.83 34.61 0.98
C GLY A 279 10.91 34.62 2.51
N ASN A 280 9.82 34.31 3.22
CA ASN A 280 9.85 34.16 4.66
C ASN A 280 10.64 32.90 5.06
N VAL A 281 11.27 32.94 6.22
CA VAL A 281 12.13 31.87 6.72
C VAL A 281 11.66 31.44 8.10
N TRP A 282 11.43 30.16 8.29
CA TRP A 282 11.14 29.56 9.58
C TRP A 282 12.33 28.76 10.07
N GLN A 283 12.75 28.95 11.32
CA GLN A 283 13.70 28.09 12.00
C GLN A 283 13.02 27.38 13.17
N GLY A 284 12.94 26.06 13.10
CA GLY A 284 12.33 25.23 14.14
C GLY A 284 11.78 23.91 13.60
N PRO A 285 10.88 23.26 14.35
CA PRO A 285 10.23 22.04 13.91
C PRO A 285 9.36 22.29 12.67
N VAL A 286 9.28 21.29 11.80
CA VAL A 286 8.50 21.32 10.57
C VAL A 286 7.62 20.07 10.53
N ARG A 287 6.37 20.25 10.10
CA ARG A 287 5.44 19.14 9.86
C ARG A 287 4.65 19.42 8.60
N GLU A 288 4.55 18.43 7.72
CA GLU A 288 3.81 18.56 6.45
C GLU A 288 4.23 19.79 5.63
N ARG A 289 5.53 20.09 5.63
CA ARG A 289 6.14 21.25 4.96
C ARG A 289 5.65 22.61 5.50
N LYS A 290 5.18 22.64 6.75
CA LYS A 290 4.76 23.85 7.45
C LYS A 290 5.50 24.03 8.78
N PRO A 291 5.67 25.28 9.24
CA PRO A 291 6.10 25.56 10.60
C PRO A 291 5.30 24.78 11.64
N SER A 292 5.97 24.27 12.66
CA SER A 292 5.37 23.45 13.72
C SER A 292 6.05 23.72 15.05
N GLY A 293 5.31 23.60 16.16
CA GLY A 293 5.87 23.77 17.49
C GLY A 293 6.51 25.14 17.70
N GLN A 294 7.43 25.23 18.66
CA GLN A 294 8.12 26.48 18.95
C GLN A 294 9.23 26.76 17.94
N GLY A 295 9.32 27.99 17.45
CA GLY A 295 10.41 28.41 16.56
C GLY A 295 10.33 29.87 16.17
N ARG A 296 11.27 30.29 15.32
CA ARG A 296 11.41 31.67 14.87
C ARG A 296 10.95 31.81 13.43
N LEU A 297 10.07 32.77 13.18
CA LEU A 297 9.75 33.26 11.85
C LEU A 297 10.58 34.51 11.57
N THR A 298 11.18 34.59 10.39
CA THR A 298 11.88 35.77 9.87
C THR A 298 11.19 36.17 8.56
N TRP A 299 10.67 37.39 8.48
CA TRP A 299 10.08 37.91 7.26
C TRP A 299 11.17 38.31 6.27
N TRP A 300 10.86 38.26 4.97
CA TRP A 300 11.78 38.67 3.91
C TRP A 300 12.26 40.14 4.06
N GLU A 301 11.47 40.99 4.69
CA GLU A 301 11.78 42.40 5.00
C GLU A 301 12.75 42.57 6.20
N GLY A 302 13.18 41.48 6.86
CA GLY A 302 14.17 41.49 7.94
C GLY A 302 13.62 41.61 9.35
N GLY A 303 12.29 41.63 9.52
CA GLY A 303 11.65 41.45 10.83
C GLY A 303 11.70 39.97 11.27
N TRP A 304 11.57 39.71 12.56
CA TRP A 304 11.42 38.35 13.10
C TRP A 304 10.45 38.28 14.27
N MET A 305 9.95 37.08 14.55
CA MET A 305 9.02 36.79 15.64
C MET A 305 9.20 35.36 16.14
N GLU A 306 9.20 35.20 17.47
CA GLU A 306 9.15 33.89 18.13
C GLU A 306 7.70 33.42 18.22
N LEU A 307 7.42 32.24 17.67
CA LEU A 307 6.12 31.61 17.73
C LEU A 307 6.19 30.40 18.68
N PRO A 308 5.31 30.31 19.69
CA PRO A 308 5.18 29.09 20.51
C PRO A 308 4.56 27.93 19.71
N GLU A 309 3.80 28.24 18.67
CA GLU A 309 3.19 27.28 17.76
C GLU A 309 3.25 27.80 16.32
N GLY A 310 4.17 27.24 15.52
CA GLY A 310 4.36 27.61 14.11
C GLY A 310 3.14 27.34 13.24
N LEU A 311 2.29 26.37 13.59
CA LEU A 311 1.07 26.05 12.82
C LEU A 311 0.07 27.20 12.78
N ALA A 312 0.15 28.15 13.73
CA ALA A 312 -0.69 29.34 13.72
C ALA A 312 -0.33 30.31 12.58
N PHE A 313 0.87 30.23 12.02
CA PHE A 313 1.29 31.06 10.89
C PHE A 313 0.48 30.74 9.62
N PRO A 314 0.01 31.73 8.85
CA PRO A 314 0.22 33.18 9.01
C PRO A 314 -0.86 33.90 9.84
N ASN A 315 -1.79 33.18 10.45
CA ASN A 315 -2.97 33.71 11.14
C ASN A 315 -2.82 33.76 12.67
N GLN A 316 -1.60 33.99 13.16
CA GLN A 316 -1.30 34.01 14.59
C GLN A 316 -2.13 35.07 15.33
N THR A 317 -2.58 34.70 16.54
CA THR A 317 -3.30 35.58 17.45
C THR A 317 -2.68 35.48 18.83
N GLY A 318 -2.27 36.60 19.41
CA GLY A 318 -1.63 36.64 20.72
C GLY A 318 -0.57 37.72 20.86
N GLU A 319 0.18 37.61 21.95
CA GLU A 319 1.37 38.39 22.26
C GLU A 319 2.62 37.55 21.97
N PHE A 320 3.58 38.14 21.28
CA PHE A 320 4.79 37.47 20.80
C PHE A 320 6.01 38.36 20.94
N VAL A 321 7.17 37.74 21.22
CA VAL A 321 8.44 38.45 21.15
C VAL A 321 8.84 38.61 19.69
N CYS A 322 9.06 39.85 19.26
CA CYS A 322 9.39 40.20 17.90
C CYS A 322 10.51 41.24 17.85
N GLY A 323 11.15 41.40 16.70
CA GLY A 323 12.11 42.45 16.45
C GLY A 323 12.41 42.59 14.97
N GLY A 324 13.46 43.31 14.63
CA GLY A 324 13.96 43.40 13.26
C GLY A 324 15.35 43.99 13.22
N GLU A 325 15.92 44.12 12.03
CA GLU A 325 17.27 44.67 11.86
C GLU A 325 17.43 46.08 12.46
N THR A 326 16.38 46.92 12.33
CA THR A 326 16.35 48.28 12.87
C THR A 326 15.36 48.46 14.02
N VAL A 327 14.67 47.40 14.45
CA VAL A 327 13.62 47.45 15.48
C VAL A 327 14.08 46.59 16.67
N PRO A 328 14.24 47.17 17.87
CA PRO A 328 14.67 46.40 19.04
C PRO A 328 13.64 45.31 19.37
N ALA A 329 14.13 44.23 19.98
CA ALA A 329 13.26 43.16 20.45
C ALA A 329 12.26 43.70 21.48
N GLY A 330 11.00 43.29 21.36
CA GLY A 330 9.93 43.67 22.28
C GLY A 330 8.66 42.87 22.03
N GLU A 331 7.60 43.25 22.73
CA GLU A 331 6.29 42.60 22.58
C GLU A 331 5.55 43.12 21.34
N CYS A 332 5.12 42.21 20.49
CA CYS A 332 4.20 42.44 19.39
C CYS A 332 2.86 41.78 19.68
N TYR A 333 1.78 42.46 19.29
CA TYR A 333 0.42 41.97 19.41
C TYR A 333 -0.12 41.67 18.02
N TYR A 334 -0.66 40.47 17.82
CA TYR A 334 -1.26 40.06 16.55
C TYR A 334 -2.65 39.48 16.76
N TYR A 335 -3.54 39.67 15.78
CA TYR A 335 -4.85 39.03 15.74
C TYR A 335 -5.17 38.62 14.31
N GLY A 336 -5.41 37.32 14.09
CA GLY A 336 -5.66 36.76 12.75
C GLY A 336 -4.52 37.01 11.75
N GLY A 337 -3.28 37.18 12.22
CA GLY A 337 -2.12 37.51 11.37
C GLY A 337 -1.85 39.01 11.20
N GLU A 338 -2.77 39.89 11.60
CA GLU A 338 -2.58 41.34 11.52
C GLU A 338 -1.92 41.90 12.78
N LYS A 339 -0.92 42.77 12.60
CA LYS A 339 -0.21 43.44 13.71
C LYS A 339 -1.09 44.54 14.30
N LEU A 340 -1.26 44.51 15.62
CA LEU A 340 -2.03 45.50 16.38
C LEU A 340 -1.13 46.55 17.02
N SER A 341 -1.75 47.66 17.44
CA SER A 341 -1.04 48.80 18.04
C SER A 341 -0.59 48.55 19.48
N GLY A 342 -1.22 47.62 20.20
CA GLY A 342 -0.95 47.35 21.60
C GLY A 342 -1.86 46.27 22.21
N PRO A 343 -1.68 45.99 23.52
CA PRO A 343 -2.38 44.91 24.21
C PRO A 343 -3.89 45.16 24.39
N ASP A 344 -4.30 46.43 24.54
CA ASP A 344 -5.71 46.81 24.75
C ASP A 344 -6.58 46.49 23.51
N GLU A 345 -6.02 46.70 22.32
CA GLU A 345 -6.68 46.37 21.05
C GLU A 345 -6.84 44.86 20.91
N LEU A 346 -5.80 44.08 21.24
CA LEU A 346 -5.86 42.62 21.25
C LEU A 346 -6.93 42.10 22.20
N ALA A 347 -6.95 42.60 23.44
CA ALA A 347 -7.92 42.20 24.45
C ALA A 347 -9.36 42.49 23.99
N THR A 348 -9.58 43.62 23.32
CA THR A 348 -10.88 44.00 22.77
C THR A 348 -11.36 43.02 21.70
N LEU A 349 -10.46 42.61 20.79
CA LEU A 349 -10.78 41.67 19.72
C LEU A 349 -11.04 40.25 20.24
N ILE A 350 -10.25 39.78 21.21
CA ILE A 350 -10.47 38.49 21.87
C ILE A 350 -11.82 38.45 22.59
N GLU A 351 -12.15 39.51 23.32
CA GLU A 351 -13.43 39.60 24.04
C GLU A 351 -14.62 39.68 23.07
N ARG A 352 -14.48 40.42 21.96
CA ARG A 352 -15.49 40.45 20.90
C ARG A 352 -15.79 39.04 20.37
N ASP A 353 -14.75 38.27 20.07
CA ASP A 353 -14.92 36.90 19.55
C ASP A 353 -15.57 35.98 20.58
N ARG A 354 -15.18 36.10 21.86
CA ARG A 354 -15.82 35.38 22.97
C ARG A 354 -17.32 35.68 23.03
N GLN A 355 -17.71 36.94 22.89
CA GLN A 355 -19.12 37.34 22.89
C GLN A 355 -19.87 36.85 21.66
N LEU A 356 -19.25 36.89 20.48
CA LEU A 356 -19.84 36.36 19.25
C LEU A 356 -20.04 34.84 19.34
N ALA A 357 -19.06 34.12 19.87
CA ALA A 357 -19.16 32.68 20.09
C ALA A 357 -20.27 32.34 21.10
N ALA A 358 -20.39 33.10 22.20
CA ALA A 358 -21.47 32.92 23.16
C ALA A 358 -22.86 33.13 22.52
N LYS A 359 -23.03 34.22 21.74
CA LYS A 359 -24.27 34.48 21.00
C LYS A 359 -24.59 33.39 19.98
N ALA A 360 -23.58 32.88 19.28
CA ALA A 360 -23.74 31.79 18.32
C ALA A 360 -24.17 30.48 19.02
N ALA A 361 -23.58 30.17 20.18
CA ALA A 361 -23.96 29.01 20.99
C ALA A 361 -25.41 29.13 21.52
N GLU A 362 -25.82 30.31 21.99
CA GLU A 362 -27.20 30.57 22.39
C GLU A 362 -28.18 30.39 21.23
N ALA A 363 -27.87 30.94 20.05
CA ALA A 363 -28.69 30.80 18.85
C ALA A 363 -28.78 29.33 18.39
N ALA A 364 -27.67 28.58 18.45
CA ALA A 364 -27.65 27.16 18.13
C ALA A 364 -28.51 26.34 19.12
N ALA A 365 -28.45 26.65 20.42
CA ALA A 365 -29.28 26.01 21.43
C ALA A 365 -30.78 26.30 21.22
N GLN A 366 -31.14 27.54 20.89
CA GLN A 366 -32.52 27.91 20.58
C GLN A 366 -33.04 27.19 19.32
N LYS A 367 -32.20 27.10 18.28
CA LYS A 367 -32.53 26.36 17.06
C LYS A 367 -32.75 24.88 17.34
N ALA A 368 -31.84 24.24 18.09
CA ALA A 368 -31.97 22.85 18.48
C ALA A 368 -33.23 22.60 19.33
N ALA A 369 -33.56 23.49 20.27
CA ALA A 369 -34.79 23.40 21.07
C ALA A 369 -36.05 23.50 20.20
N THR A 370 -36.04 24.39 19.19
CA THR A 370 -37.15 24.55 18.24
C THR A 370 -37.30 23.31 17.35
N GLU A 371 -36.20 22.78 16.83
CA GLU A 371 -36.20 21.54 16.02
C GLU A 371 -36.66 20.33 16.84
N ALA A 372 -36.21 20.20 18.08
CA ALA A 372 -36.68 19.16 19.00
C ALA A 372 -38.19 19.27 19.27
N THR A 373 -38.70 20.50 19.44
CA THR A 373 -40.14 20.74 19.62
C THR A 373 -40.93 20.36 18.35
N GLN A 374 -40.43 20.72 17.16
CA GLN A 374 -41.06 20.35 15.89
C GLN A 374 -41.08 18.83 15.66
N GLN A 375 -39.98 18.14 15.99
CA GLN A 375 -39.92 16.68 15.91
C GLN A 375 -40.89 16.03 16.90
N GLN A 376 -41.05 16.58 18.11
CA GLN A 376 -41.99 16.09 19.10
C GLN A 376 -43.45 16.29 18.66
N VAL A 377 -43.79 17.42 18.02
CA VAL A 377 -45.12 17.66 17.43
C VAL A 377 -45.37 16.73 16.23
N ALA A 378 -44.38 16.51 15.37
CA ALA A 378 -44.48 15.58 14.25
C ALA A 378 -44.65 14.12 14.70
N ALA A 379 -44.06 13.72 15.83
CA ALA A 379 -44.23 12.39 16.42
C ALA A 379 -45.62 12.18 17.07
N GLN A 380 -46.27 13.26 17.53
CA GLN A 380 -47.64 13.23 18.05
C GLN A 380 -48.70 13.31 16.93
N GLY A 381 -48.38 13.91 15.79
CA GLY A 381 -49.19 13.89 14.57
C GLY A 381 -48.95 12.64 13.70
N GLY A 382 -49.81 12.44 12.71
CA GLY A 382 -49.70 11.36 11.72
C GLY A 382 -50.71 10.23 11.92
N CYS A 383 -51.09 9.57 10.84
CA CYS A 383 -52.16 8.57 10.84
C CYS A 383 -51.84 7.30 11.62
N ARG A 384 -50.56 7.10 11.97
CA ARG A 384 -50.14 6.07 12.92
C ARG A 384 -50.75 6.25 14.31
N ASN A 385 -51.09 7.48 14.70
CA ASN A 385 -51.66 7.78 16.01
C ASN A 385 -53.21 7.86 16.00
N ALA A 386 -53.85 7.77 14.84
CA ALA A 386 -55.30 7.87 14.71
C ALA A 386 -55.99 6.62 15.29
N SER A 387 -56.84 6.81 16.30
CA SER A 387 -57.71 5.78 16.88
C SER A 387 -58.92 6.43 17.54
N GLY A 388 -60.02 5.67 17.67
CA GLY A 388 -61.28 6.16 18.22
C GLY A 388 -62.40 6.26 17.19
N THR A 389 -63.43 7.03 17.52
CA THR A 389 -64.59 7.25 16.65
C THR A 389 -64.49 8.65 16.04
N PHE A 390 -64.62 8.76 14.73
CA PHE A 390 -64.60 10.01 13.99
C PHE A 390 -65.90 10.18 13.21
N ARG A 391 -66.36 11.42 13.05
CA ARG A 391 -67.57 11.78 12.32
C ARG A 391 -67.24 12.76 11.22
N ASP A 392 -67.89 12.60 10.08
CA ASP A 392 -67.78 13.58 9.00
C ASP A 392 -68.46 14.91 9.40
N ASN A 393 -68.18 15.97 8.65
CA ASN A 393 -68.73 17.31 8.92
C ASN A 393 -70.27 17.37 8.80
N THR A 394 -70.91 16.39 8.15
CA THR A 394 -72.38 16.33 8.05
C THR A 394 -73.04 15.52 9.16
N GLY A 395 -72.25 14.76 9.95
CA GLY A 395 -72.74 13.85 10.99
C GLY A 395 -73.41 12.58 10.46
N ASN A 396 -73.42 12.37 9.14
CA ASN A 396 -74.07 11.23 8.50
C ASN A 396 -73.14 10.03 8.36
N SER A 397 -71.84 10.21 8.49
CA SER A 397 -70.85 9.15 8.44
C SER A 397 -70.04 9.06 9.73
N THR A 398 -69.85 7.83 10.20
CA THR A 398 -69.04 7.50 11.36
C THR A 398 -67.98 6.48 10.96
N LEU A 399 -66.72 6.81 11.24
CA LEU A 399 -65.57 5.96 11.06
C LEU A 399 -65.06 5.56 12.44
N GLN A 400 -64.79 4.28 12.66
CA GLN A 400 -64.17 3.78 13.88
C GLN A 400 -62.87 3.08 13.56
N LEU A 401 -61.84 3.38 14.34
CA LEU A 401 -60.51 2.76 14.30
C LEU A 401 -60.22 2.26 15.72
N ASP A 402 -60.01 0.96 15.89
CA ASP A 402 -59.90 0.35 17.23
C ASP A 402 -58.59 0.66 17.95
N SER A 403 -57.51 0.93 17.22
CA SER A 403 -56.17 1.05 17.78
C SER A 403 -55.21 1.88 16.90
N PRO A 404 -54.21 2.55 17.48
CA PRO A 404 -53.20 3.27 16.70
C PRO A 404 -52.38 2.30 15.82
N GLY A 405 -52.07 2.72 14.59
CA GLY A 405 -51.09 2.06 13.73
C GLY A 405 -51.63 0.91 12.87
N GLN A 406 -52.38 -0.02 13.45
CA GLN A 406 -52.99 -1.12 12.70
C GLN A 406 -54.08 -1.80 13.51
N GLY A 407 -55.15 -2.24 12.86
CA GLY A 407 -56.24 -2.91 13.57
C GLY A 407 -57.49 -3.11 12.72
N SER A 408 -58.64 -3.14 13.37
CA SER A 408 -59.95 -3.27 12.73
C SER A 408 -60.73 -1.97 12.81
N GLY A 409 -61.44 -1.66 11.74
CA GLY A 409 -62.30 -0.48 11.68
C GLY A 409 -63.68 -0.80 11.13
N ASN A 410 -64.59 0.14 11.38
CA ASN A 410 -65.96 0.08 10.88
C ASN A 410 -66.35 1.44 10.32
N PHE A 411 -67.00 1.43 9.16
CA PHE A 411 -67.54 2.63 8.55
C PHE A 411 -69.05 2.49 8.40
N VAL A 412 -69.79 3.47 8.92
CA VAL A 412 -71.24 3.57 8.83
C VAL A 412 -71.59 4.88 8.16
N SER A 413 -72.43 4.87 7.13
CA SER A 413 -72.93 6.06 6.46
C SER A 413 -74.44 5.99 6.27
N TYR A 414 -75.11 7.14 6.41
CA TYR A 414 -76.53 7.28 6.20
C TYR A 414 -76.84 8.12 4.97
N THR A 415 -77.71 7.61 4.10
CA THR A 415 -78.24 8.30 2.92
C THR A 415 -79.76 8.44 3.00
N TYR A 416 -80.31 9.45 2.34
CA TYR A 416 -81.72 9.82 2.43
C TYR A 416 -82.36 9.83 1.04
N GLY A 417 -83.42 9.03 0.85
CA GLY A 417 -84.23 9.02 -0.37
C GLY A 417 -85.66 9.44 -0.06
N SER A 418 -86.03 10.68 -0.43
CA SER A 418 -87.34 11.35 -0.27
C SER A 418 -88.00 11.28 1.12
N ALA A 419 -88.37 10.09 1.62
CA ALA A 419 -88.91 9.85 2.96
C ALA A 419 -88.27 8.66 3.70
N GLN A 420 -87.32 7.95 3.10
CA GLN A 420 -86.64 6.78 3.65
C GLN A 420 -85.18 7.06 3.96
N LYS A 421 -84.68 6.48 5.06
CA LYS A 421 -83.28 6.55 5.50
C LYS A 421 -82.64 5.19 5.27
N TYR A 422 -81.48 5.17 4.63
CA TYR A 422 -80.73 3.95 4.37
C TYR A 422 -79.40 4.00 5.11
N ARG A 423 -78.90 2.80 5.47
CA ARG A 423 -77.65 2.61 6.18
C ARG A 423 -76.72 1.78 5.32
N PHE A 424 -75.54 2.33 5.05
CA PHE A 424 -74.40 1.57 4.57
C PHE A 424 -73.48 1.27 5.74
N GLU A 425 -73.08 0.01 5.91
CA GLU A 425 -72.08 -0.41 6.90
C GLU A 425 -71.06 -1.34 6.28
N ILE A 426 -69.79 -1.12 6.58
CA ILE A 426 -68.68 -1.97 6.14
C ILE A 426 -67.58 -2.04 7.19
N GLY A 427 -67.23 -3.27 7.57
CA GLY A 427 -66.05 -3.56 8.39
C GLY A 427 -64.80 -3.73 7.52
N PHE A 428 -63.65 -3.35 8.06
CA PHE A 428 -62.36 -3.44 7.37
C PHE A 428 -61.21 -3.68 8.36
N THR A 429 -60.07 -4.13 7.85
CA THR A 429 -58.78 -4.08 8.58
C THR A 429 -57.89 -3.01 7.96
N TYR A 430 -57.01 -2.42 8.77
CA TYR A 430 -56.12 -1.35 8.30
C TYR A 430 -54.72 -1.43 8.90
N VAL A 431 -53.77 -0.83 8.17
CA VAL A 431 -52.42 -0.52 8.62
C VAL A 431 -52.10 0.90 8.18
N THR A 432 -51.57 1.73 9.09
CA THR A 432 -51.22 3.12 8.84
C THR A 432 -49.72 3.35 8.86
N THR A 433 -49.29 4.28 8.02
CA THR A 433 -48.01 4.98 8.13
C THR A 433 -48.28 6.38 8.70
N PRO A 434 -47.26 7.24 8.92
CA PRO A 434 -47.51 8.63 9.29
C PRO A 434 -48.42 9.37 8.30
N ASP A 435 -48.36 9.03 7.01
CA ASP A 435 -48.98 9.82 5.92
C ASP A 435 -49.99 9.05 5.07
N SER A 436 -50.28 7.79 5.41
CA SER A 436 -51.21 6.95 4.65
C SER A 436 -51.93 5.90 5.50
N ILE A 437 -53.08 5.45 5.01
CA ILE A 437 -53.82 4.31 5.55
C ILE A 437 -54.10 3.32 4.43
N SER A 438 -53.73 2.06 4.66
CA SER A 438 -54.04 0.94 3.78
C SER A 438 -55.21 0.17 4.36
N VAL A 439 -56.32 0.10 3.63
CA VAL A 439 -57.57 -0.51 4.10
C VAL A 439 -57.89 -1.75 3.27
N THR A 440 -58.21 -2.84 3.97
CA THR A 440 -58.74 -4.07 3.37
C THR A 440 -60.20 -4.23 3.77
N TYR A 441 -61.10 -3.97 2.83
CA TYR A 441 -62.55 -3.99 3.09
C TYR A 441 -63.12 -5.41 3.09
N GLY A 442 -64.07 -5.66 3.99
CA GLY A 442 -64.96 -6.81 3.93
C GLY A 442 -66.15 -6.57 2.98
N ASN A 443 -67.24 -7.30 3.19
CA ASN A 443 -68.47 -7.10 2.42
C ASN A 443 -69.31 -5.97 3.05
N GLY A 444 -69.58 -4.92 2.27
CA GLY A 444 -70.47 -3.83 2.66
C GLY A 444 -71.94 -4.24 2.57
N THR A 445 -72.74 -3.75 3.51
CA THR A 445 -74.18 -4.02 3.58
C THR A 445 -74.94 -2.70 3.47
N TYR A 446 -75.88 -2.63 2.52
CA TYR A 446 -76.81 -1.53 2.37
C TYR A 446 -78.21 -2.00 2.80
N SER A 447 -78.78 -1.32 3.80
CA SER A 447 -80.05 -1.69 4.41
C SER A 447 -80.98 -0.50 4.58
N ASP A 448 -82.27 -0.79 4.69
CA ASP A 448 -83.25 0.18 5.20
C ASP A 448 -82.96 0.43 6.69
N ALA A 449 -82.76 1.69 7.07
CA ALA A 449 -82.29 2.03 8.41
C ALA A 449 -83.36 1.88 9.50
N ALA A 450 -84.65 1.83 9.13
CA ALA A 450 -85.77 1.70 10.06
C ALA A 450 -86.11 0.23 10.35
N THR A 451 -86.06 -0.61 9.31
CA THR A 451 -86.44 -2.04 9.39
C THR A 451 -85.25 -2.97 9.51
N GLY A 452 -84.04 -2.53 9.15
CA GLY A 452 -82.83 -3.35 9.12
C GLY A 452 -82.78 -4.32 7.94
N GLN A 453 -83.76 -4.28 7.02
CA GLN A 453 -83.80 -5.16 5.86
C GLN A 453 -82.60 -4.88 4.94
N VAL A 454 -81.79 -5.90 4.69
CA VAL A 454 -80.67 -5.81 3.74
C VAL A 454 -81.21 -5.74 2.33
N LEU A 455 -80.95 -4.61 1.66
CA LEU A 455 -81.38 -4.36 0.29
C LEU A 455 -80.31 -4.80 -0.71
N GLN A 456 -79.03 -4.62 -0.36
CA GLN A 456 -77.91 -4.97 -1.22
C GLN A 456 -76.66 -5.29 -0.40
N ARG A 457 -75.86 -6.24 -0.89
CA ARG A 457 -74.47 -6.45 -0.45
C ARG A 457 -73.53 -6.07 -1.59
N MET A 458 -72.44 -5.40 -1.27
CA MET A 458 -71.48 -4.90 -2.26
C MET A 458 -70.05 -5.07 -1.77
N SER A 459 -69.14 -5.35 -2.71
CA SER A 459 -67.70 -5.34 -2.47
C SER A 459 -67.13 -3.95 -2.76
N VAL A 460 -66.31 -3.43 -1.85
CA VAL A 460 -65.58 -2.17 -2.03
C VAL A 460 -64.11 -2.50 -2.29
N PRO A 461 -63.44 -1.88 -3.27
CA PRO A 461 -62.04 -2.16 -3.55
C PRO A 461 -61.14 -1.72 -2.37
N SER A 462 -60.31 -2.65 -1.90
CA SER A 462 -59.23 -2.36 -0.95
C SER A 462 -58.14 -1.51 -1.60
N GLY A 463 -57.48 -0.67 -0.81
CA GLY A 463 -56.47 0.25 -1.33
C GLY A 463 -55.78 1.09 -0.26
N THR A 464 -54.82 1.88 -0.69
CA THR A 464 -54.07 2.80 0.16
C THR A 464 -54.43 4.24 -0.21
N VAL A 465 -54.82 5.04 0.77
CA VAL A 465 -55.16 6.45 0.58
C VAL A 465 -54.24 7.35 1.41
N PRO A 466 -53.95 8.57 0.93
CA PRO A 466 -53.23 9.56 1.72
C PRO A 466 -54.05 9.92 2.96
N CYS A 467 -53.34 10.10 4.07
CA CYS A 467 -53.94 10.30 5.36
C CYS A 467 -53.18 11.36 6.16
N ARG A 468 -53.90 12.23 6.87
CA ARG A 468 -53.32 13.18 7.83
C ARG A 468 -54.12 13.19 9.12
N PHE A 469 -53.45 13.14 10.26
CA PHE A 469 -54.08 13.24 11.57
C PHE A 469 -53.31 14.23 12.46
N ASP A 470 -54.02 15.16 13.08
CA ASP A 470 -53.44 16.21 13.95
C ASP A 470 -53.83 16.07 15.43
N GLY A 471 -54.37 14.91 15.82
CA GLY A 471 -54.86 14.63 17.17
C GLY A 471 -56.38 14.81 17.35
N ASN A 472 -57.06 15.52 16.44
CA ASN A 472 -58.52 15.72 16.50
C ASN A 472 -59.20 15.59 15.12
N LEU A 473 -58.54 16.05 14.05
CA LEU A 473 -59.02 15.97 12.68
C LEU A 473 -58.22 14.89 11.94
N LEU A 474 -58.92 13.88 11.45
CA LEU A 474 -58.43 12.85 10.54
C LEU A 474 -58.91 13.18 9.13
N VAL A 475 -57.98 13.34 8.19
CA VAL A 475 -58.28 13.52 6.77
C VAL A 475 -57.84 12.26 6.03
N MET A 476 -58.77 11.56 5.37
CA MET A 476 -58.47 10.39 4.53
C MET A 476 -58.99 10.66 3.11
N ASP A 477 -58.11 10.57 2.12
CA ASP A 477 -58.45 10.84 0.71
C ASP A 477 -59.18 12.19 0.49
N GLY A 478 -58.79 13.22 1.27
CA GLY A 478 -59.40 14.55 1.22
C GLY A 478 -60.72 14.70 1.99
N VAL A 479 -61.25 13.62 2.58
CA VAL A 479 -62.46 13.65 3.41
C VAL A 479 -62.09 13.89 4.88
N GLU A 480 -62.70 14.90 5.49
CA GLU A 480 -62.48 15.28 6.89
C GLU A 480 -63.39 14.51 7.86
N TYR A 481 -62.79 13.91 8.88
CA TYR A 481 -63.46 13.24 10.00
C TYR A 481 -62.91 13.78 11.32
N ARG A 482 -63.79 14.25 12.21
CA ARG A 482 -63.42 14.80 13.53
C ARG A 482 -63.80 13.85 14.64
N GLN A 483 -62.93 13.73 15.64
CA GLN A 483 -63.11 12.83 16.78
C GLN A 483 -64.25 13.27 17.71
#